data_AF-A0A180EVU3-F1
#
_entry.id   AF-A0A180EVU3-F1
#
_cell.length_a   1.000
_cell.length_b   1.000
_cell.length_c   1.000
_cell.angle_alpha   90.00
_cell.angle_beta   90.00
_cell.angle_gamma   90.00
#
_symmetry.space_group_name_H-M   'P 1'
#
loop_
_entity.id
_entity.type
_entity.pdbx_description
1 polymer ?
#
loop_
_entity_poly.entity_id
_entity_poly.type
_entity_poly.pdbx_seq_one_letter_code
_entity_poly.pdbx_strand_id
1 'polypeptide(L)' 'MADAILSAHPLRTLSQDSDLSCVLDLENPFYMTLERLEGLITAEPPGEIRAYLFGLYDMRRAAVYARGA' A
#
# COMPACT_ATOMS: atom_id res chain seq x y z
N MET A 1 8.21 6.77 22.15
CA MET A 1 7.48 7.63 21.20
C MET A 1 7.42 7.09 19.76
N ALA A 2 7.73 5.80 19.53
CA ALA A 2 7.50 5.12 18.24
C ALA A 2 6.12 4.41 18.17
N ASP A 3 5.55 4.07 19.33
CA ASP A 3 4.28 3.36 19.44
C ASP A 3 3.09 4.10 18.82
N ALA A 4 3.05 5.44 18.94
CA ALA A 4 1.96 6.26 18.41
C ALA A 4 1.95 6.33 16.88
N ILE A 5 3.12 6.23 16.24
CA ILE A 5 3.25 6.22 14.78
C ILE A 5 2.86 4.84 14.24
N LEU A 6 3.24 3.78 14.97
CA LEU A 6 2.81 2.41 14.64
C LEU A 6 1.31 2.22 14.88
N SER A 7 0.72 2.80 15.93
CA SER A 7 -0.72 2.65 16.25
C SER A 7 -1.64 3.28 15.20
N ALA A 8 -1.16 4.32 14.51
CA ALA A 8 -1.91 5.00 13.45
C ALA A 8 -1.66 4.42 12.05
N HIS A 9 -0.89 3.32 11.93
CA HIS A 9 -0.65 2.73 10.62
C HIS A 9 -1.96 2.13 10.09
N PRO A 10 -2.44 2.53 8.90
CA PRO A 10 -3.72 2.08 8.34
C PRO A 10 -3.77 0.58 8.04
N LEU A 11 -2.63 -0.10 8.10
CA LEU A 11 -2.53 -1.56 7.98
C LEU A 11 -2.81 -2.30 9.31
N ARG A 12 -2.92 -1.60 10.44
CA ARG A 12 -3.29 -2.23 11.73
C ARG A 12 -4.78 -2.54 11.84
N THR A 13 -5.61 -1.79 11.14
CA THR A 13 -7.06 -2.02 11.06
C THR A 13 -7.41 -3.05 9.99
N LEU A 14 -6.42 -3.47 9.20
CA LEU A 14 -6.55 -4.46 8.17
C LEU A 14 -6.67 -5.84 8.83
N SER A 15 -7.72 -6.58 8.47
CA SER A 15 -7.96 -7.91 9.02
C SER A 15 -6.85 -8.86 8.59
N GLN A 16 -6.27 -9.60 9.53
CA GLN A 16 -5.21 -10.59 9.23
C GLN A 16 -5.68 -11.68 8.26
N ASP A 17 -6.99 -11.96 8.22
CA ASP A 17 -7.61 -12.92 7.29
C ASP A 17 -7.99 -12.31 5.94
N SER A 18 -7.71 -11.03 5.68
CA SER A 18 -8.00 -10.43 4.38
C SER A 18 -6.96 -10.83 3.34
N ASP A 19 -7.40 -11.04 2.09
CA ASP A 19 -6.52 -11.36 0.97
C ASP A 19 -5.38 -10.34 0.82
N LEU A 20 -5.69 -9.07 1.10
CA LEU A 20 -4.69 -8.00 1.10
C LEU A 20 -3.63 -8.20 2.18
N SER A 21 -3.97 -8.66 3.39
CA SER A 21 -2.97 -8.94 4.44
C SER A 21 -1.99 -9.99 3.97
N CYS A 22 -2.49 -11.09 3.41
CA CYS A 22 -1.64 -12.16 2.88
C CYS A 22 -0.72 -11.65 1.76
N VAL A 23 -1.21 -10.80 0.87
CA VAL A 23 -0.39 -10.21 -0.19
C VAL A 23 0.71 -9.32 0.39
N LEU A 24 0.39 -8.49 1.39
CA LEU A 24 1.36 -7.60 2.04
C LEU A 24 2.40 -8.35 2.88
N ASP A 25 2.05 -9.51 3.42
CA ASP A 25 2.97 -10.40 4.14
C ASP A 25 3.94 -11.13 3.18
N LEU A 26 3.46 -11.51 1.99
CA LEU A 26 4.25 -12.26 1.01
C LEU A 26 5.09 -11.35 0.11
N GLU A 27 4.57 -10.17 -0.22
CA GLU A 27 5.16 -9.26 -1.18
C GLU A 27 5.29 -7.88 -0.57
N ASN A 28 6.49 -7.31 -0.62
CA ASN A 28 6.69 -5.95 -0.15
C ASN A 28 6.13 -4.94 -1.19
N PRO A 29 5.18 -4.08 -0.80
CA PRO A 29 4.52 -3.13 -1.70
C PRO A 29 5.46 -2.15 -2.41
N PHE A 30 6.61 -1.85 -1.81
CA PHE A 30 7.63 -0.99 -2.40
C PHE A 30 8.31 -1.61 -3.62
N TYR A 31 8.22 -2.93 -3.80
CA TYR A 31 8.87 -3.66 -4.90
C TYR A 31 7.89 -4.29 -5.89
N MET A 32 6.58 -4.29 -5.61
CA MET A 32 5.54 -4.76 -6.55
C MET A 32 5.59 -4.03 -7.90
N THR A 33 4.96 -4.52 -8.95
CA THR A 33 4.78 -3.68 -10.16
C THR A 33 3.71 -2.61 -9.92
N LEU A 34 3.75 -1.51 -10.68
CA LEU A 34 2.70 -0.48 -10.60
C LEU A 34 1.33 -1.04 -10.96
N GLU A 35 1.24 -1.93 -11.96
CA GLU A 35 0.00 -2.63 -12.32
C GLU A 35 -0.54 -3.49 -11.17
N ARG A 36 0.33 -4.20 -10.45
CA ARG A 36 -0.12 -5.01 -9.31
C ARG A 36 -0.65 -4.14 -8.17
N LEU A 37 0.02 -3.02 -7.87
CA LEU A 37 -0.47 -2.02 -6.92
C LEU A 37 -1.81 -1.41 -7.33
N GLU A 38 -1.97 -1.06 -8.60
CA GLU A 38 -3.22 -0.51 -9.15
C GLU A 38 -4.37 -1.52 -9.05
N GLY A 39 -4.08 -2.81 -9.30
CA GLY A 39 -5.01 -3.91 -9.08
C GLY A 39 -5.48 -4.00 -7.64
N LEU A 40 -4.57 -3.92 -6.67
CA LEU A 40 -4.92 -3.91 -5.24
C LEU A 40 -5.77 -2.69 -4.85
N ILE A 41 -5.43 -1.49 -5.36
CA ILE A 41 -6.20 -0.26 -5.12
C ILE A 41 -7.63 -0.37 -5.68
N THR A 42 -7.80 -1.07 -6.80
CA THR A 42 -9.11 -1.23 -7.47
C THR A 42 -9.96 -2.30 -6.79
N ALA A 43 -9.32 -3.34 -6.25
CA ALA A 43 -9.99 -4.41 -5.50
C ALA A 43 -10.47 -3.97 -4.12
N GLU A 44 -9.78 -3.00 -3.49
CA GLU A 44 -10.15 -2.53 -2.15
C GLU A 44 -11.33 -1.55 -2.16
N PRO A 45 -12.26 -1.65 -1.19
CA PRO A 45 -13.33 -0.68 -1.02
C PRO A 45 -12.78 0.72 -0.65
N PRO A 46 -13.53 1.80 -0.92
CA PRO A 46 -13.15 3.14 -0.45
C PRO A 46 -12.92 3.16 1.07
N GLY A 47 -11.75 3.62 1.51
CA GLY A 47 -11.37 3.64 2.91
C GLY A 47 -9.89 4.00 3.12
N GLU A 48 -9.45 3.97 4.39
CA GLU A 48 -8.07 4.33 4.78
C GLU A 48 -7.02 3.43 4.13
N ILE A 49 -7.32 2.12 3.98
CA ILE A 49 -6.43 1.14 3.34
C ILE A 49 -6.23 1.49 1.86
N ARG A 50 -7.31 1.78 1.14
CA ARG A 50 -7.23 2.20 -0.27
C ARG A 50 -6.47 3.50 -0.43
N ALA A 51 -6.67 4.47 0.47
CA ALA A 51 -5.94 5.73 0.46
C ALA A 51 -4.43 5.52 0.72
N TYR A 52 -4.08 4.61 1.64
CA TYR A 52 -2.70 4.21 1.89
C TYR A 52 -2.03 3.59 0.65
N LEU A 53 -2.68 2.62 0.01
CA LEU A 53 -2.17 2.00 -1.21
C LEU A 53 -2.02 3.02 -2.34
N PHE A 54 -2.96 3.95 -2.48
CA PHE A 54 -2.88 5.04 -3.46
C PHE A 54 -1.68 5.96 -3.21
N GLY A 55 -1.45 6.36 -1.95
CA GLY A 55 -0.28 7.18 -1.59
C GLY A 55 1.05 6.49 -1.92
N LEU A 56 1.12 5.17 -1.71
CA LEU A 56 2.28 4.38 -2.10
C LEU A 56 2.46 4.32 -3.62
N TYR A 57 1.38 4.06 -4.37
CA TYR A 57 1.41 4.05 -5.83
C TYR A 57 1.88 5.40 -6.38
N ASP A 58 1.36 6.51 -5.87
CA ASP A 58 1.71 7.86 -6.31
C ASP A 58 3.20 8.17 -6.05
N MET A 59 3.72 7.85 -4.85
CA MET A 59 5.14 7.99 -4.54
C MET A 59 6.03 7.19 -5.49
N ARG A 60 5.65 5.93 -5.77
CA ARG A 60 6.43 5.07 -6.68
C ARG A 60 6.36 5.54 -8.12
N ARG A 61 5.19 5.96 -8.56
CA ARG A 61 4.98 6.54 -9.89
C ARG A 61 5.85 7.80 -10.06
N ALA A 62 5.85 8.70 -9.08
CA ALA A 62 6.72 9.89 -9.09
C ALA A 62 8.21 9.52 -9.14
N ALA A 63 8.65 8.51 -8.37
CA ALA A 63 10.04 8.03 -8.39
C ALA A 63 10.43 7.42 -9.76
N VAL A 64 9.53 6.69 -10.41
CA VAL A 64 9.76 6.16 -11.76
C VAL A 64 9.92 7.30 -12.77
N TYR A 65 9.06 8.32 -12.73
CA TYR A 65 9.18 9.47 -13.63
C TYR A 65 10.43 10.31 -13.36
N ALA A 66 10.83 10.47 -12.09
CA ALA A 66 12.04 11.19 -11.72
C ALA A 66 13.34 10.47 -12.15
N ARG A 67 13.30 9.15 -12.33
CA ARG A 67 14.45 8.34 -12.77
C ARG A 67 14.56 8.21 -14.30
N GLY A 68 13.57 8.71 -15.03
CA GLY A 68 13.50 8.70 -16.49
C GLY A 68 13.81 10.05 -17.16
N ALA A 69 14.34 11.03 -16.41
CA ALA A 69 14.74 12.34 -16.90
C ALA A 69 16.27 12.46 -17.00
#